data_AF-A0A249NSG2-F1
#
_entry.id   AF-A0A249NSG2-F1
#
_cell.length_a   1.000
_cell.length_b   1.000
_cell.length_c   1.000
_cell.angle_alpha   90.00
_cell.angle_beta   90.00
_cell.angle_gamma   90.00
#
_symmetry.space_group_name_H-M   'P 1'
#
loop_
_entity.id
_entity.type
_entity.pdbx_description
1 polymer ?
#
loop_
_entity_poly.entity_id
_entity_poly.type
_entity_poly.pdbx_seq_one_letter_code
_entity_poly.pdbx_strand_id
1 'polypeptide(L)'
;MPAPDYDIERAIFIRFAMVGRPVLNGLAAKGQRRRRDPQSSTLFACDIVTALRAQIGFRRHGEAVDDAIVQEFLRAAIWEIPVGDCAVLVGIDATPRDAAKREISKRLAERLKAEFEIVYDPAFYHGRSGTGPLGPRR
;
A
#
# COMPACT_ATOMS: atom_id res chain seq x y z
N MET A 1 26.43 4.53 8.55
CA MET A 1 25.37 5.50 8.20
C MET A 1 24.05 4.90 8.66
N PRO A 2 23.30 5.52 9.57
CA PRO A 2 21.94 5.07 9.83
C PRO A 2 21.16 5.19 8.52
N ALA A 3 20.41 4.14 8.16
CA ALA A 3 19.53 4.20 7.01
C ALA A 3 18.55 5.37 7.20
N PRO A 4 18.25 6.18 6.17
CA PRO A 4 17.23 7.21 6.29
C PRO A 4 15.92 6.53 6.73
N ASP A 5 15.30 7.07 7.78
CA ASP A 5 13.99 6.58 8.25
C ASP A 5 12.97 6.85 7.13
N TYR A 6 12.57 5.80 6.43
CA TYR A 6 11.65 5.92 5.31
C TYR A 6 10.22 6.05 5.86
N ASP A 7 9.61 7.21 5.61
CA ASP A 7 8.27 7.52 6.08
C ASP A 7 7.19 6.78 5.28
N ILE A 8 6.92 5.54 5.71
CA ILE A 8 5.91 4.64 5.12
C ILE A 8 4.51 5.25 5.22
N GLU A 9 4.17 5.93 6.33
CA GLU A 9 2.86 6.58 6.49
C GLU A 9 2.67 7.61 5.37
N ARG A 10 3.64 8.49 5.19
CA ARG A 10 3.60 9.51 4.15
C ARG A 10 3.59 8.91 2.75
N ALA A 11 4.34 7.84 2.52
CA ALA A 11 4.33 7.15 1.23
C ALA A 11 2.92 6.60 0.91
N ILE A 12 2.26 5.93 1.86
CA ILE A 12 0.89 5.44 1.71
C ILE A 12 -0.10 6.60 1.54
N PHE A 13 0.06 7.69 2.30
CA PHE A 13 -0.78 8.89 2.18
C PHE A 13 -0.75 9.47 0.76
N ILE A 14 0.44 9.58 0.17
CA ILE A 14 0.59 10.04 -1.21
C ILE A 14 -0.15 9.09 -2.17
N ARG A 15 -0.13 7.78 -1.93
CA ARG A 15 -0.87 6.82 -2.78
C ARG A 15 -2.38 7.03 -2.77
N PHE A 16 -2.98 7.49 -1.67
CA PHE A 16 -4.39 7.88 -1.68
C PHE A 16 -4.71 9.04 -2.64
N ALA A 17 -3.75 9.94 -2.90
CA ALA A 17 -3.93 11.02 -3.87
C ALA A 17 -3.70 10.56 -5.31
N MET A 18 -2.86 9.53 -5.50
CA MET A 18 -2.50 9.01 -6.83
C MET A 18 -3.43 7.90 -7.33
N VAL A 19 -4.04 7.14 -6.43
CA VAL A 19 -4.94 6.04 -6.78
C VAL A 19 -6.19 6.58 -7.47
N GLY A 20 -6.58 5.93 -8.57
CA GLY A 20 -7.71 6.36 -9.37
C GLY A 20 -9.02 6.41 -8.59
N ARG A 21 -9.84 7.42 -8.87
CA ARG A 21 -11.18 7.57 -8.28
C ARG A 21 -12.07 6.32 -8.39
N PRO A 22 -12.04 5.53 -9.50
CA PRO A 22 -12.81 4.29 -9.57
C PRO A 22 -12.47 3.28 -8.48
N VAL A 23 -11.19 3.16 -8.10
CA VAL A 23 -10.73 2.24 -7.05
C VAL A 23 -11.29 2.66 -5.69
N LEU A 24 -11.17 3.95 -5.34
CA LEU A 24 -11.74 4.47 -4.09
C LEU A 24 -13.27 4.33 -4.05
N ASN A 25 -13.95 4.53 -5.19
CA ASN A 25 -15.39 4.33 -5.30
C ASN A 25 -15.78 2.85 -5.11
N GLY A 26 -14.97 1.91 -5.60
CA GLY A 26 -15.16 0.48 -5.38
C GLY A 26 -15.00 0.08 -3.91
N LEU A 27 -14.02 0.65 -3.21
CA LEU A 27 -13.85 0.46 -1.76
C LEU A 27 -15.01 1.06 -0.95
N ALA A 28 -15.55 2.19 -1.38
CA ALA A 28 -16.63 2.92 -0.72
C ALA A 28 -18.04 2.42 -1.07
N ALA A 29 -18.17 1.35 -1.89
CA ALA A 29 -19.45 0.91 -2.45
C ALA A 29 -20.22 2.03 -3.20
N LYS A 30 -19.52 3.04 -3.72
CA LYS A 30 -20.07 4.16 -4.50
C LYS A 30 -19.83 4.05 -6.01
N GLY A 31 -19.27 2.94 -6.48
CA GLY A 31 -19.14 2.65 -7.92
C GLY A 31 -20.48 2.42 -8.62
N GLN A 32 -20.46 2.14 -9.93
CA GLN A 32 -21.67 1.94 -10.74
C GLN A 32 -22.61 0.87 -10.17
N ARG A 33 -22.05 -0.24 -9.67
CA ARG A 33 -22.81 -1.34 -9.07
C ARG A 33 -23.32 -1.05 -7.65
N ARG A 34 -22.96 0.10 -7.05
CA ARG A 34 -23.29 0.50 -5.67
C ARG A 34 -22.99 -0.59 -4.62
N ARG A 35 -21.96 -1.40 -4.89
CA ARG A 35 -21.49 -2.51 -4.06
C ARG A 35 -19.99 -2.39 -3.89
N ARG A 36 -19.50 -2.91 -2.78
CA ARG A 36 -18.07 -2.95 -2.51
C ARG A 36 -17.40 -3.91 -3.50
N ASP A 37 -16.30 -3.47 -4.09
CA ASP A 37 -15.56 -4.23 -5.09
C ASP A 37 -14.24 -4.76 -4.49
N PRO A 38 -14.11 -6.08 -4.29
CA PRO A 38 -12.87 -6.68 -3.77
C PRO A 38 -11.64 -6.37 -4.61
N GLN A 39 -11.80 -6.28 -5.94
CA GLN A 39 -10.69 -5.99 -6.85
C GLN A 39 -10.07 -4.62 -6.58
N SER A 40 -10.85 -3.66 -6.08
CA SER A 40 -10.35 -2.35 -5.71
C SER A 40 -9.35 -2.40 -4.55
N SER A 41 -9.51 -3.34 -3.59
CA SER A 41 -8.52 -3.53 -2.53
C SER A 41 -7.22 -4.12 -3.07
N THR A 42 -7.31 -5.06 -4.02
CA THR A 42 -6.14 -5.66 -4.69
C THR A 42 -5.36 -4.60 -5.45
N LEU A 43 -6.04 -3.82 -6.30
CA LEU A 43 -5.40 -2.78 -7.10
C LEU A 43 -4.69 -1.75 -6.22
N PHE A 44 -5.31 -1.35 -5.11
CA PHE A 44 -4.70 -0.38 -4.22
C PHE A 44 -3.51 -0.95 -3.43
N ALA A 45 -3.59 -2.21 -3.00
CA ALA A 45 -2.48 -2.90 -2.36
C ALA A 45 -1.26 -3.03 -3.30
N CYS A 46 -1.49 -3.46 -4.55
CA CYS A 46 -0.43 -3.52 -5.56
C CYS A 46 0.25 -2.16 -5.75
N ASP A 47 -0.56 -1.10 -5.90
CA ASP A 47 -0.08 0.27 -6.09
C ASP A 47 0.79 0.78 -4.93
N ILE A 48 0.38 0.49 -3.68
CA ILE A 48 1.16 0.81 -2.49
C ILE A 48 2.48 0.03 -2.48
N VAL A 49 2.45 -1.30 -2.65
CA VAL A 49 3.66 -2.13 -2.56
C VAL A 49 4.67 -1.75 -3.63
N THR A 50 4.23 -1.54 -4.88
CA THR A 50 5.13 -1.10 -5.96
C THR A 50 5.82 0.21 -5.62
N ALA A 51 5.10 1.17 -5.02
CA ALA A 51 5.68 2.45 -4.62
C ALA A 51 6.67 2.32 -3.45
N LEU A 52 6.35 1.50 -2.45
CA LEU A 52 7.23 1.26 -1.30
C LEU A 52 8.52 0.54 -1.74
N ARG A 53 8.39 -0.48 -2.60
CA ARG A 53 9.53 -1.27 -3.12
C ARG A 53 10.54 -0.48 -3.94
N ALA A 54 10.20 0.73 -4.36
CA ALA A 54 11.16 1.64 -4.98
C ALA A 54 12.29 2.06 -4.02
N GLN A 55 12.06 1.98 -2.70
CA GLN A 55 13.01 2.49 -1.69
C GLN A 55 13.29 1.53 -0.55
N ILE A 56 12.38 0.58 -0.27
CA ILE A 56 12.49 -0.33 0.86
C ILE A 56 12.27 -1.80 0.48
N GLY A 57 12.87 -2.69 1.25
CA GLY A 57 12.62 -4.12 1.25
C GLY A 57 11.81 -4.53 2.48
N PHE A 58 10.96 -5.56 2.31
CA PHE A 58 10.27 -6.22 3.40
C PHE A 58 10.96 -7.55 3.74
N ARG A 59 11.15 -7.78 5.04
CA ARG A 59 11.68 -9.02 5.57
C ARG A 59 10.78 -9.58 6.67
N ARG A 60 10.90 -10.87 6.92
CA ARG A 60 10.26 -11.56 8.05
C ARG A 60 11.24 -12.58 8.58
N HIS A 61 11.59 -12.48 9.87
CA HIS A 61 12.61 -13.34 10.49
C HIS A 61 13.95 -13.29 9.74
N GLY A 62 14.35 -12.10 9.28
CA GLY A 62 15.57 -11.89 8.52
C GLY A 62 15.54 -12.31 7.03
N GLU A 63 14.50 -13.02 6.57
CA GLU A 63 14.36 -13.45 5.18
C GLU A 63 13.60 -12.43 4.33
N ALA A 64 13.99 -12.28 3.06
CA ALA A 64 13.29 -11.40 2.12
C ALA A 64 11.89 -11.93 1.81
N VAL A 65 10.88 -11.07 1.95
CA VAL A 65 9.48 -11.40 1.65
C VAL A 65 9.17 -11.02 0.21
N ASP A 66 8.38 -11.84 -0.48
CA ASP A 66 7.89 -11.56 -1.84
C ASP A 66 6.81 -10.47 -1.84
N ASP A 67 6.74 -9.67 -2.91
CA ASP A 67 5.71 -8.66 -3.14
C ASP A 67 4.30 -9.21 -3.04
N ALA A 68 4.04 -10.42 -3.55
CA ALA A 68 2.73 -11.06 -3.50
C ALA A 68 2.23 -11.22 -2.05
N ILE A 69 3.14 -11.54 -1.12
CA ILE A 69 2.80 -11.71 0.30
C ILE A 69 2.44 -10.36 0.93
N VAL A 70 3.24 -9.33 0.66
CA VAL A 70 2.98 -7.97 1.19
C VAL A 70 1.71 -7.37 0.58
N GLN A 71 1.46 -7.61 -0.72
CA GLN A 71 0.26 -7.18 -1.41
C GLN A 71 -0.98 -7.86 -0.84
N GLU A 72 -0.92 -9.17 -0.59
CA GLU A 72 -2.04 -9.92 -0.02
C GLU A 72 -2.34 -9.44 1.41
N PHE A 73 -1.31 -9.21 2.23
CA PHE A 73 -1.45 -8.64 3.56
C PHE A 73 -2.13 -7.26 3.53
N LEU A 74 -1.65 -6.36 2.67
CA LEU A 74 -2.25 -5.03 2.52
C LEU A 74 -3.66 -5.09 1.92
N ARG A 75 -3.92 -5.98 0.97
CA ARG A 75 -5.25 -6.19 0.38
C ARG A 75 -6.25 -6.54 1.48
N ALA A 76 -5.92 -7.50 2.33
CA ALA A 76 -6.75 -7.87 3.47
C ALA A 76 -6.96 -6.69 4.42
N ALA A 77 -5.90 -5.98 4.79
CA ALA A 77 -5.98 -4.83 5.68
C ALA A 77 -6.84 -3.68 5.11
N ILE A 78 -6.74 -3.41 3.80
CA ILE A 78 -7.55 -2.41 3.10
C ILE A 78 -9.01 -2.86 3.04
N TRP A 79 -9.27 -4.14 2.81
CA TRP A 79 -10.62 -4.69 2.79
C TRP A 79 -11.31 -4.63 4.16
N GLU A 80 -10.56 -4.70 5.25
CA GLU A 80 -11.12 -4.54 6.60
C GLU A 80 -11.52 -3.10 6.95
N ILE A 81 -11.09 -2.10 6.16
CA ILE A 81 -11.48 -0.71 6.40
C ILE A 81 -13.01 -0.60 6.31
N PRO A 82 -13.69 0.02 7.28
CA PRO A 82 -15.12 0.24 7.22
C PRO A 82 -15.53 1.01 5.96
N VAL A 83 -16.66 0.62 5.36
CA VAL A 83 -17.20 1.31 4.17
C VAL A 83 -17.48 2.79 4.45
N GLY A 84 -17.87 3.13 5.69
CA GLY A 84 -18.06 4.52 6.13
C GLY A 84 -16.80 5.36 5.97
N ASP A 85 -15.66 4.84 6.41
CA ASP A 85 -14.36 5.53 6.29
C ASP A 85 -13.94 5.65 4.81
N CYS A 86 -14.14 4.59 4.03
CA CYS A 86 -13.95 4.65 2.58
C CYS A 86 -14.88 5.68 1.91
N ALA A 87 -16.10 5.85 2.41
CA ALA A 87 -17.06 6.82 1.89
C ALA A 87 -16.62 8.28 2.14
N VAL A 88 -15.88 8.53 3.24
CA VAL A 88 -15.25 9.83 3.54
C VAL A 88 -14.13 10.13 2.55
N LEU A 89 -13.32 9.13 2.16
CA LEU A 89 -12.26 9.30 1.15
C LEU A 89 -12.81 9.80 -0.20
N VAL A 90 -14.05 9.46 -0.48
CA VAL A 90 -14.77 9.89 -1.70
C VAL A 90 -15.75 11.03 -1.46
N GLY A 91 -15.66 11.71 -0.33
CA GLY A 91 -16.37 12.97 -0.07
C GLY A 91 -15.87 14.12 -0.96
N ILE A 92 -16.68 15.20 -0.98
CA ILE A 92 -16.36 16.46 -1.65
C ILE A 92 -15.47 17.32 -0.76
N ASP A 93 -15.76 17.35 0.55
CA ASP A 93 -14.98 18.11 1.52
C ASP A 93 -13.57 17.53 1.69
N ALA A 94 -12.57 18.37 1.49
CA ALA A 94 -11.16 18.01 1.54
C ALA A 94 -10.68 17.75 2.98
N THR A 95 -11.21 18.49 3.96
CA THR A 95 -10.76 18.41 5.36
C THR A 95 -10.98 17.01 5.97
N PRO A 96 -12.21 16.46 6.00
CA PRO A 96 -12.44 15.12 6.55
C PRO A 96 -11.81 14.05 5.67
N ARG A 97 -11.71 14.27 4.36
CA ARG A 97 -11.04 13.36 3.43
C ARG A 97 -9.56 13.20 3.77
N ASP A 98 -8.84 14.30 3.99
CA ASP A 98 -7.41 14.25 4.28
C ASP A 98 -7.14 13.74 5.71
N ALA A 99 -8.02 14.03 6.67
CA ALA A 99 -7.99 13.40 7.98
C ALA A 99 -8.15 11.87 7.88
N ALA A 100 -9.13 11.39 7.09
CA ALA A 100 -9.34 9.97 6.87
C ALA A 100 -8.15 9.30 6.16
N LYS A 101 -7.55 9.96 5.15
CA LYS A 101 -6.33 9.46 4.51
C LYS A 101 -5.21 9.30 5.53
N ARG A 102 -4.95 10.32 6.36
CA ARG A 102 -3.87 10.27 7.36
C ARG A 102 -4.10 9.15 8.36
N GLU A 103 -5.31 9.02 8.89
CA GLU A 103 -5.65 7.96 9.86
C GLU A 103 -5.46 6.56 9.25
N ILE A 104 -5.99 6.34 8.04
CA ILE A 104 -5.89 5.04 7.37
C ILE A 104 -4.42 4.74 7.00
N SER A 105 -3.69 5.72 6.48
CA SER A 105 -2.27 5.57 6.15
C SER A 105 -1.44 5.19 7.37
N LYS A 106 -1.69 5.84 8.51
CA LYS A 106 -1.03 5.53 9.78
C LYS A 106 -1.33 4.10 10.20
N ARG A 107 -2.60 3.70 10.23
CA ARG A 107 -3.02 2.33 10.58
C ARG A 107 -2.40 1.27 9.68
N LEU A 108 -2.34 1.51 8.36
CA LEU A 108 -1.72 0.58 7.41
C LEU A 108 -0.20 0.50 7.60
N ALA A 109 0.47 1.64 7.85
CA ALA A 109 1.89 1.68 8.13
C ALA A 109 2.25 0.96 9.43
N GLU A 110 1.47 1.15 10.50
CA GLU A 110 1.63 0.43 11.77
C GLU A 110 1.47 -1.08 11.58
N ARG A 111 0.46 -1.52 10.83
CA ARG A 111 0.27 -2.94 10.49
C ARG A 111 1.45 -3.52 9.71
N LEU A 112 1.98 -2.80 8.73
CA LEU A 112 3.17 -3.23 7.99
C LEU A 112 4.39 -3.35 8.90
N LYS A 113 4.63 -2.37 9.75
CA LYS A 113 5.76 -2.35 10.71
C LYS A 113 5.65 -3.44 11.77
N ALA A 114 4.43 -3.84 12.14
CA ALA A 114 4.19 -4.91 13.08
C ALA A 114 4.44 -6.30 12.46
N GLU A 115 4.11 -6.47 11.18
CA GLU A 115 4.19 -7.76 10.48
C GLU A 115 5.56 -8.01 9.81
N PHE A 116 6.22 -6.94 9.37
CA PHE A 116 7.44 -7.01 8.57
C PHE A 116 8.55 -6.16 9.14
N GLU A 117 9.76 -6.70 9.08
CA GLU A 117 10.98 -5.94 9.20
C GLU A 117 11.17 -5.11 7.94
N ILE A 118 11.35 -3.79 8.09
CA ILE A 118 11.49 -2.88 6.96
C ILE A 118 12.93 -2.42 6.88
N VAL A 119 13.54 -2.67 5.73
CA VAL A 119 14.93 -2.33 5.46
C VAL A 119 15.02 -1.35 4.30
N TYR A 120 15.92 -0.39 4.38
CA TYR A 120 16.23 0.46 3.23
C TYR A 120 16.90 -0.38 2.15
N ASP A 121 16.28 -0.45 0.97
CA ASP A 121 16.71 -1.32 -0.13
C ASP A 121 16.32 -0.73 -1.49
N PRO A 122 16.94 0.40 -1.89
CA PRO A 122 16.64 1.06 -3.16
C PRO A 122 17.09 0.24 -4.39
N ALA A 123 17.89 -0.83 -4.18
CA ALA A 123 18.38 -1.70 -5.25
C ALA A 123 17.38 -2.80 -5.64
N PHE A 124 16.27 -2.97 -4.91
CA PHE A 124 15.26 -3.99 -5.17
C PHE A 124 14.28 -3.64 -6.30
N TYR A 125 14.24 -2.38 -6.76
CA TYR A 125 13.35 -1.97 -7.85
C TYR A 125 13.88 -2.44 -9.21
N HIS A 126 13.58 -3.69 -9.56
CA HIS A 126 13.74 -4.22 -10.92
C HIS A 126 12.39 -4.07 -11.62
N GLY A 127 12.14 -2.90 -12.19
CA GLY A 127 10.87 -2.60 -12.85
C GLY A 127 10.47 -3.69 -13.85
N ARG A 128 9.43 -4.48 -13.54
CA ARG A 128 8.79 -5.50 -14.40
C ARG A 128 9.70 -6.46 -15.18
N SER A 129 10.98 -6.56 -14.85
CA SER A 129 11.95 -7.50 -15.41
C SER A 129 12.57 -8.24 -14.25
N GLY A 130 12.17 -9.50 -14.06
CA GLY A 130 12.60 -10.37 -12.97
C GLY A 130 14.08 -10.72 -13.01
N THR A 131 14.93 -9.76 -12.66
CA THR A 131 16.36 -9.97 -12.43
C THR A 131 16.76 -9.15 -11.21
N GLY A 132 16.55 -9.72 -10.02
CA GLY A 132 17.23 -9.26 -8.81
C GLY A 132 18.75 -9.13 -9.02
N PRO A 133 19.50 -8.56 -8.06
CA PRO A 133 20.96 -8.40 -8.16
C PRO A 133 21.75 -9.72 -8.25
N LEU A 134 21.04 -10.86 -8.24
CA LEU A 134 21.55 -12.19 -8.53
C LEU A 134 20.96 -12.68 -9.86
N GLY A 135 21.25 -11.97 -10.96
CA GLY A 135 21.01 -12.49 -12.31
C GLY A 135 21.48 -13.95 -12.42
N PRO A 136 20.90 -14.76 -13.33
CA PRO A 136 21.05 -16.22 -13.29
C PRO A 136 22.53 -16.59 -13.21
N ARG A 137 22.90 -17.31 -12.15
CA ARG A 137 24.22 -17.94 -12.05
C ARG A 137 24.25 -19.11 -13.04
N ARG A 138 24.85 -18.82 -14.20
CA ARG A 138 25.38 -19.72 -15.25
C ARG A 138 24.47 -20.85 -15.74
#